data_AF-A0A9D8AP14-F1
#
_entry.id   AF-A0A9D8AP14-F1
#
_cell.length_a   1.000
_cell.length_b   1.000
_cell.length_c   1.000
_cell.angle_alpha   90.00
_cell.angle_beta   90.00
_cell.angle_gamma   90.00
#
_symmetry.space_group_name_H-M   'P 1'
#
loop_
_entity.id
_entity.type
_entity.pdbx_description
1 polymer ?
#
loop_
_entity_poly.entity_id
_entity_poly.type
_entity_poly.pdbx_seq_one_letter_code
_entity_poly.pdbx_strand_id
1 'polypeptide(L)'
;MIEGTIKSCDWHVIDWKDDDMEHTHEKHITSGLYGTINNRQVKLLGFYSNSHHAIFTHHTTNMHIHVKTADNKLAGHVDGFTLGKGMVLKLPK
;
A
#
# COMPACT_ATOMS: atom_id res chain seq x y z
N MET A 1 -3.98 10.73 -4.94
CA MET A 1 -4.99 9.81 -4.35
C MET A 1 -5.72 9.11 -5.48
N ILE A 2 -5.99 7.80 -5.36
CA ILE A 2 -6.82 7.03 -6.30
C ILE A 2 -8.03 6.49 -5.54
N GLU A 3 -9.22 6.52 -6.13
CA GLU A 3 -10.44 6.01 -5.47
C GLU A 3 -11.36 5.27 -6.45
N GLY A 4 -12.10 4.28 -5.93
CA GLY A 4 -13.08 3.49 -6.68
C GLY A 4 -13.08 2.02 -6.25
N THR A 5 -13.74 1.16 -7.03
CA THR A 5 -13.72 -0.30 -6.82
C THR A 5 -12.45 -0.86 -7.41
N ILE A 6 -11.57 -1.39 -6.56
CA ILE A 6 -10.32 -2.04 -6.99
C ILE A 6 -10.57 -3.47 -7.45
N LYS A 7 -9.80 -3.95 -8.43
CA LYS A 7 -9.86 -5.36 -8.85
C LYS A 7 -9.16 -6.24 -7.82
N SER A 8 -7.90 -5.94 -7.52
CA SER A 8 -7.12 -6.59 -6.47
C SER A 8 -6.11 -5.63 -5.82
N CYS A 9 -5.81 -5.80 -4.54
CA CYS A 9 -4.77 -5.06 -3.81
C CYS A 9 -4.14 -5.98 -2.77
N ASP A 10 -2.84 -6.23 -2.89
CA ASP A 10 -2.04 -6.91 -1.87
C ASP A 10 -1.53 -5.87 -0.88
N TRP A 11 -1.63 -6.17 0.41
CA TRP A 11 -1.30 -5.24 1.49
C TRP A 11 -0.71 -5.94 2.70
N HIS A 12 0.03 -5.18 3.50
CA HIS A 12 0.51 -5.59 4.81
C HIS A 12 0.45 -4.43 5.84
N VAL A 13 0.52 -4.81 7.11
CA VAL A 13 0.74 -3.95 8.27
C VAL A 13 1.87 -4.59 9.05
N ILE A 14 2.87 -3.79 9.42
CA ILE A 14 4.02 -4.24 10.20
C ILE A 14 3.61 -4.27 11.67
N ASP A 15 3.88 -5.40 12.34
CA ASP A 15 3.75 -5.54 13.79
C ASP A 15 5.11 -6.01 14.36
N TRP A 16 6.03 -5.07 14.45
CA TRP A 16 7.41 -5.35 14.82
C TRP A 16 7.58 -5.35 16.35
N LYS A 17 8.30 -6.34 16.88
CA LYS A 17 8.83 -6.28 18.25
C LYS A 17 9.94 -5.23 18.35
N ASP A 18 9.88 -4.40 19.39
CA ASP A 18 10.77 -3.26 19.60
C ASP A 18 12.29 -3.58 19.58
N ASP A 19 12.69 -4.81 19.91
CA ASP A 19 14.09 -5.24 20.02
C ASP A 19 14.66 -5.96 18.78
N ASP A 20 13.90 -6.06 17.68
CA ASP A 20 14.33 -6.78 16.48
C ASP A 20 14.87 -5.80 15.41
N MET A 21 16.17 -5.88 15.13
CA MET A 21 16.89 -4.96 14.22
C MET A 21 17.04 -5.48 12.78
N GLU A 22 16.39 -6.59 12.41
CA GLU A 22 16.53 -7.15 11.05
C GLU A 22 15.50 -6.59 10.07
N HIS A 23 15.93 -5.62 9.26
CA HIS A 23 15.12 -4.99 8.21
C HIS A 23 15.23 -5.72 6.87
N THR A 24 14.51 -6.83 6.71
CA THR A 24 14.31 -7.49 5.40
C THR A 24 12.90 -7.26 4.85
N HIS A 25 12.77 -7.23 3.52
CA HIS A 25 11.47 -7.04 2.85
C HIS A 25 10.46 -8.15 3.20
N GLU A 26 10.95 -9.39 3.32
CA GLU A 26 10.13 -10.54 3.72
C GLU A 26 9.62 -10.42 5.16
N LYS A 27 10.46 -9.95 6.10
CA LYS A 27 10.02 -9.60 7.46
C LYS A 27 9.01 -8.47 7.47
N HIS A 28 9.19 -7.45 6.63
CA HIS A 28 8.24 -6.33 6.53
C HIS A 28 6.81 -6.79 6.20
N ILE A 29 6.67 -7.77 5.30
CA ILE A 29 5.35 -8.31 4.91
C ILE A 29 4.82 -9.28 5.98
N THR A 30 5.67 -10.14 6.53
CA THR A 30 5.23 -11.26 7.39
C THR A 30 5.19 -10.93 8.89
N SER A 31 5.78 -9.82 9.31
CA SER A 31 5.85 -9.42 10.73
C SER A 31 4.50 -9.03 11.31
N GLY A 32 3.49 -8.75 10.49
CA GLY A 32 2.14 -8.46 10.96
C GLY A 32 1.06 -8.99 10.03
N LEU A 33 -0.07 -8.30 9.99
CA LEU A 33 -1.21 -8.72 9.17
C LEU A 33 -0.96 -8.41 7.70
N TYR A 34 -1.23 -9.37 6.83
CA TYR A 34 -1.18 -9.19 5.38
C TYR A 34 -2.38 -9.84 4.72
N GLY A 35 -2.65 -9.49 3.46
CA GLY A 35 -3.65 -10.17 2.67
C GLY A 35 -3.95 -9.49 1.34
N THR A 36 -5.02 -9.97 0.69
CA THR A 36 -5.49 -9.44 -0.60
C THR A 36 -6.92 -8.94 -0.49
N ILE A 37 -7.15 -7.69 -0.90
CA ILE A 37 -8.48 -7.12 -1.10
C ILE A 37 -8.90 -7.36 -2.55
N ASN A 38 -10.09 -7.91 -2.78
CA ASN A 38 -10.64 -8.13 -4.12
C ASN A 38 -11.99 -7.44 -4.28
N ASN A 39 -12.24 -6.83 -5.45
CA ASN A 39 -13.53 -6.25 -5.86
C ASN A 39 -14.21 -5.37 -4.79
N ARG A 40 -13.44 -4.45 -4.18
CA ARG A 40 -13.93 -3.62 -3.06
C ARG A 40 -13.72 -2.14 -3.30
N GLN A 41 -14.62 -1.33 -2.76
CA GLN A 41 -14.45 0.13 -2.74
C GLN A 41 -13.30 0.52 -1.79
N VAL A 42 -12.29 1.20 -2.33
CA VAL A 42 -11.09 1.61 -1.59
C VAL A 42 -10.67 3.03 -1.93
N LYS A 43 -9.83 3.61 -1.07
CA LYS A 43 -9.02 4.78 -1.35
C LYS A 43 -7.55 4.38 -1.24
N LEU A 44 -6.76 4.73 -2.26
CA LEU A 44 -5.31 4.62 -2.27
C LEU A 44 -4.71 6.01 -2.12
N LEU A 45 -3.83 6.19 -1.15
CA LEU A 45 -3.13 7.45 -0.92
C LEU A 45 -1.63 7.19 -0.94
N GLY A 46 -0.89 8.01 -1.67
CA GLY A 46 0.53 7.81 -1.84
C GLY A 46 1.17 8.92 -2.64
N PHE A 47 2.46 8.76 -2.86
CA PHE A 47 3.30 9.67 -3.65
C PHE A 47 4.21 8.89 -4.58
N TYR A 48 4.77 9.61 -5.55
CA TYR A 48 5.76 9.15 -6.50
C TYR A 48 7.00 10.04 -6.40
N SER A 49 8.19 9.46 -6.41
CA SER A 49 9.46 10.21 -6.32
C SER A 49 10.57 9.50 -7.09
N ASN A 50 11.22 10.22 -8.01
CA ASN A 50 12.43 9.75 -8.69
C ASN A 50 13.72 10.06 -7.91
N SER A 51 13.67 11.01 -6.96
CA SER A 51 14.85 11.49 -6.23
C SER A 51 15.13 10.73 -4.93
N HIS A 52 14.15 9.95 -4.45
CA HIS A 52 14.19 9.33 -3.12
C HIS A 52 13.92 7.82 -3.18
N HIS A 53 14.37 7.19 -4.27
CA HIS A 53 14.22 5.75 -4.44
C HIS A 53 14.84 5.00 -3.27
N ALA A 54 14.09 4.07 -2.68
CA ALA A 54 14.48 3.28 -1.50
C ALA A 54 14.79 4.09 -0.21
N ILE A 55 14.58 5.41 -0.21
CA ILE A 55 14.64 6.26 1.00
C ILE A 55 13.24 6.51 1.52
N PHE A 56 12.34 6.98 0.65
CA PHE A 56 10.92 7.20 0.99
C PHE A 56 9.97 6.32 0.16
N THR A 57 10.45 5.72 -0.93
CA THR A 57 9.65 4.83 -1.77
C THR A 57 9.94 3.37 -1.46
N HIS A 58 9.06 2.47 -1.89
CA HIS A 58 9.28 1.03 -1.77
C HIS A 58 10.60 0.61 -2.45
N HIS A 59 11.25 -0.45 -1.96
CA HIS A 59 12.56 -0.90 -2.47
C HIS A 59 12.56 -1.31 -3.95
N THR A 60 11.38 -1.57 -4.51
CA THR A 60 11.22 -2.04 -5.90
C THR A 60 10.55 -1.01 -6.81
N THR A 61 10.01 0.09 -6.27
CA THR A 61 9.25 1.07 -7.08
C THR A 61 9.50 2.50 -6.63
N ASN A 62 9.24 3.46 -7.52
CA ASN A 62 9.26 4.90 -7.18
C ASN A 62 7.97 5.37 -6.50
N MET A 63 7.13 4.44 -6.05
CA MET A 63 5.85 4.75 -5.42
C MET A 63 5.86 4.30 -3.95
N HIS A 64 5.13 5.04 -3.13
CA HIS A 64 4.76 4.62 -1.78
C HIS A 64 3.27 4.87 -1.63
N ILE A 65 2.49 3.80 -1.43
CA ILE A 65 1.03 3.86 -1.44
C ILE A 65 0.49 3.09 -0.24
N HIS A 66 -0.50 3.65 0.43
CA HIS A 66 -1.33 2.99 1.44
C HIS A 66 -2.75 2.82 0.91
N VAL A 67 -3.40 1.73 1.33
CA VAL A 67 -4.81 1.43 1.04
C VAL A 67 -5.66 1.64 2.28
N LYS A 68 -6.90 2.07 2.07
CA LYS A 68 -7.95 2.10 3.09
C LYS A 68 -9.29 1.66 2.49
N THR A 69 -10.01 0.75 3.14
CA THR A 69 -11.35 0.33 2.73
C THR A 69 -12.40 1.39 3.05
N ALA A 70 -13.46 1.48 2.23
CA ALA A 70 -14.50 2.50 2.39
C ALA A 70 -15.29 2.39 3.71
N ASP A 71 -15.38 1.19 4.29
CA ASP A 71 -16.01 0.94 5.60
C ASP A 71 -15.07 1.24 6.79
N ASN A 72 -13.86 1.73 6.53
CA ASN A 72 -12.82 2.04 7.52
C ASN A 72 -12.35 0.85 8.37
N LYS A 73 -12.63 -0.39 7.97
CA LYS A 73 -12.23 -1.58 8.75
C LYS A 73 -10.79 -2.04 8.49
N LEU A 74 -10.18 -1.62 7.39
CA LEU A 74 -8.85 -2.06 6.99
C LEU A 74 -8.08 -0.89 6.37
N ALA A 75 -6.83 -0.73 6.82
CA ALA A 75 -5.83 0.10 6.18
C ALA A 75 -4.46 -0.60 6.27
N GLY A 76 -3.60 -0.39 5.29
CA GLY A 76 -2.28 -1.02 5.24
C GLY A 76 -1.39 -0.43 4.15
N HIS A 77 -0.13 -0.82 4.16
CA HIS A 77 0.81 -0.56 3.08
C HIS A 77 0.44 -1.40 1.85
N VAL A 78 0.66 -0.87 0.64
CA VAL A 78 0.34 -1.58 -0.62
C VAL A 78 1.59 -2.18 -1.23
N ASP A 79 1.59 -3.51 -1.37
CA ASP A 79 2.67 -4.25 -2.03
C ASP A 79 2.45 -4.31 -3.55
N GLY A 80 1.19 -4.39 -3.97
CA GLY A 80 0.80 -4.46 -5.37
C GLY A 80 -0.70 -4.27 -5.56
N PHE A 81 -1.12 -3.80 -6.73
CA PHE A 81 -2.54 -3.65 -7.03
C PHE A 81 -2.87 -3.71 -8.51
N THR A 82 -4.11 -4.12 -8.81
CA THR A 82 -4.73 -3.99 -10.12
C THR A 82 -5.96 -3.09 -10.01
N LEU A 83 -5.96 -2.00 -10.78
CA LEU A 83 -7.07 -1.06 -10.82
C LEU A 83 -8.33 -1.72 -11.39
N GLY A 84 -9.48 -1.37 -10.82
CA GLY A 84 -10.77 -1.66 -11.44
C GLY A 84 -11.14 -0.60 -12.47
N LYS A 85 -12.17 -0.89 -13.26
CA LYS A 85 -12.67 0.02 -14.29
C LYS A 85 -13.27 1.29 -13.64
N GLY A 86 -12.90 2.46 -14.17
CA GLY A 86 -13.48 3.74 -13.75
C GLY A 86 -12.95 4.31 -12.43
N MET A 87 -11.87 3.73 -11.87
CA MET A 87 -11.18 4.36 -10.73
C MET A 87 -10.59 5.71 -11.15
N VAL A 88 -10.63 6.69 -10.24
CA VAL A 88 -10.23 8.08 -10.50
C VAL A 88 -8.91 8.39 -9.81
N LEU A 89 -7.94 8.91 -10.57
CA LEU A 89 -6.71 9.48 -10.04
C LEU A 89 -6.88 10.99 -9.80
N LYS A 90 -6.65 11.42 -8.56
CA LYS A 90 -6.63 12.81 -8.13
C LYS A 90 -5.20 13.24 -7.81
N LEU A 91 -4.74 14.30 -8.48
CA LEU A 91 -3.42 14.90 -8.27
C LEU A 91 -3.54 16.16 -7.38
N PRO A 92 -2.52 16.46 -6.56
CA PRO A 92 -2.46 17.73 -5.84
C PRO A 92 -2.37 18.91 -6.84
N LYS A 93 -2.79 20.09 -6.38
CA LYS A 93 -2.64 21.34 -7.14
C LYS A 93 -1.21 21.86 -7.06
#